data_AF-A0A418N4E7-F1
#
_entry.id   AF-A0A418N4E7-F1
#
_cell.length_a   1.000
_cell.length_b   1.000
_cell.length_c   1.000
_cell.angle_alpha   90.00
_cell.angle_beta   90.00
_cell.angle_gamma   90.00
#
_symmetry.space_group_name_H-M   'P 1'
#
loop_
_entity.id
_entity.type
_entity.pdbx_description
1 polymer ?
#
loop_
_entity_poly.entity_id
_entity_poly.type
_entity_poly.pdbx_seq_one_letter_code
_entity_poly.pdbx_strand_id
1 'polypeptide(L)'
;MNRYIKAMEIGLAHEKEGISYFELLNQIEAQLGYEFSLGAESSFFEWFIDNFSSGIGKLNMSHFKRDILRYLEDKEINDIDPEFGKYKALMAILNKPYRLDGHAAKQYLDYQELVESRQMAQDAREASREANRKASKSIRLAVWAIVVSAAVGLFSIIIDLVAFSKSPVPPYDVKIMEDKTRTQQLEKENGQLKEELYRAEMMLETQVSDSISN
;
A
#
# COMPACT_ATOMS: atom_id res chain seq x y z
N MET A 1 1.96 -17.80 17.97
CA MET A 1 0.55 -17.33 17.90
C MET A 1 -0.06 -17.42 19.29
N ASN A 2 -0.95 -16.52 19.70
CA ASN A 2 -1.63 -16.59 21.00
C ASN A 2 -2.72 -17.68 20.99
N ARG A 3 -2.85 -18.46 22.07
CA ARG A 3 -3.85 -19.56 22.20
C ARG A 3 -5.29 -19.13 21.95
N TYR A 4 -5.68 -17.93 22.39
CA TYR A 4 -7.04 -17.42 22.22
C TYR A 4 -7.34 -17.06 20.77
N ILE A 5 -6.37 -16.42 20.09
CA ILE A 5 -6.46 -16.13 18.66
C ILE A 5 -6.59 -17.44 17.87
N LYS A 6 -5.76 -18.44 18.20
CA LYS A 6 -5.81 -19.75 17.55
C LYS A 6 -7.13 -20.49 17.82
N ALA A 7 -7.67 -20.38 19.03
CA ALA A 7 -8.97 -20.95 19.36
C ALA A 7 -10.09 -20.30 18.55
N MET A 8 -10.06 -18.98 18.35
CA MET A 8 -11.04 -18.28 17.51
C MET A 8 -10.90 -18.66 16.04
N GLU A 9 -9.67 -18.79 15.53
CA GLU A 9 -9.40 -19.26 14.16
C GLU A 9 -10.02 -20.65 13.92
N ILE A 10 -9.74 -21.61 14.81
CA ILE A 10 -10.28 -22.98 14.70
C ILE A 10 -11.80 -22.96 14.88
N GLY A 11 -12.30 -22.21 15.86
CA GLY A 11 -13.74 -22.11 16.14
C GLY A 11 -14.52 -21.52 14.96
N LEU A 12 -13.96 -20.54 14.26
CA LEU A 12 -14.57 -19.96 13.05
C LEU A 12 -14.55 -20.96 11.88
N ALA A 13 -13.49 -21.77 11.75
CA ALA A 13 -13.44 -22.82 10.74
C ALA A 13 -14.53 -23.90 10.93
N HIS A 14 -14.97 -24.13 12.17
CA HIS A 14 -16.01 -25.11 12.53
C HIS A 14 -17.37 -24.47 12.81
N GLU A 15 -17.70 -23.34 12.18
CA GLU A 15 -18.95 -22.60 12.46
C GLU A 15 -20.22 -23.46 12.26
N LYS A 16 -20.23 -24.35 11.26
CA LYS A 16 -21.43 -25.16 10.92
C LYS A 16 -21.61 -26.32 11.88
N GLU A 17 -20.61 -27.17 12.01
CA GLU A 17 -20.62 -28.40 12.79
C GLU A 17 -20.37 -28.18 14.29
N GLY A 18 -19.62 -27.14 14.64
CA GLY A 18 -19.08 -26.91 15.97
C GLY A 18 -17.88 -27.80 16.30
N ILE A 19 -17.21 -27.52 17.41
CA ILE A 19 -16.05 -28.25 17.90
C ILE A 19 -16.21 -28.53 19.40
N SER A 20 -15.79 -29.71 19.86
CA SER A 20 -15.79 -30.01 21.29
C SER A 20 -14.65 -29.30 22.02
N TYR A 21 -14.75 -29.15 23.35
CA TYR A 21 -13.69 -28.50 24.12
C TYR A 21 -12.35 -29.25 24.00
N PHE A 22 -12.38 -30.58 24.12
CA PHE A 22 -11.17 -31.40 24.06
C PHE A 22 -10.57 -31.43 22.66
N GLU A 23 -11.40 -31.48 21.62
CA GLU A 23 -10.91 -31.40 20.24
C GLU A 23 -10.26 -30.04 19.96
N LEU A 24 -10.87 -28.96 20.43
CA LEU A 24 -10.30 -27.61 20.32
C LEU A 24 -8.96 -27.51 21.07
N LEU A 25 -8.90 -27.99 22.31
CA LEU A 25 -7.67 -28.02 23.11
C LEU A 25 -6.55 -28.78 22.39
N ASN A 26 -6.83 -30.02 21.97
CA ASN A 26 -5.86 -30.87 21.27
C ASN A 26 -5.35 -30.21 19.97
N GLN A 27 -6.23 -29.59 19.18
CA GLN A 27 -5.82 -28.89 17.96
C GLN A 27 -4.94 -27.68 18.26
N ILE A 28 -5.21 -26.93 19.34
CA ILE A 28 -4.39 -25.78 19.73
C ILE A 28 -3.01 -26.25 20.20
N GLU A 29 -2.95 -27.24 21.10
CA GLU A 29 -1.68 -27.77 21.62
C GLU A 29 -0.81 -28.34 20.50
N ALA A 30 -1.40 -29.09 19.57
CA ALA A 30 -0.72 -29.62 18.41
C ALA A 30 -0.13 -28.52 17.51
N GLN A 31 -0.88 -27.43 17.28
CA GLN A 31 -0.42 -26.33 16.42
C GLN A 31 0.57 -25.39 17.10
N LEU A 32 0.54 -25.29 18.43
CA LEU A 32 1.47 -24.47 19.21
C LEU A 32 2.73 -25.24 19.65
N GLY A 33 2.70 -26.57 19.61
CA GLY A 33 3.83 -27.44 19.92
C GLY A 33 4.10 -27.60 21.42
N TYR A 34 3.10 -27.40 22.28
CA TYR A 34 3.19 -27.62 23.72
C TYR A 34 1.84 -27.98 24.33
N GLU A 35 1.87 -28.77 25.40
CA GLU A 35 0.70 -29.08 26.23
C GLU A 35 0.45 -27.97 27.25
N PHE A 36 -0.81 -27.69 27.55
CA PHE A 36 -1.20 -26.67 28.51
C PHE A 36 -0.88 -27.13 29.94
N SER A 37 -0.25 -26.25 30.71
CA SER A 37 -0.18 -26.43 32.16
C SER A 37 -1.58 -26.30 32.78
N LEU A 38 -1.77 -26.84 33.99
CA LEU A 38 -3.01 -26.75 34.77
C LEU A 38 -3.61 -25.32 34.76
N GLY A 39 -2.78 -24.31 35.05
CA GLY A 39 -3.21 -22.92 35.05
C GLY A 39 -3.57 -22.38 33.66
N ALA A 40 -2.86 -22.82 32.61
CA ALA A 40 -3.17 -22.44 31.24
C ALA A 40 -4.50 -23.06 30.78
N GLU A 41 -4.73 -24.35 31.04
CA GLU A 41 -5.96 -25.04 30.70
C GLU A 41 -7.16 -24.49 31.49
N SER A 42 -6.99 -24.20 32.78
CA SER A 42 -8.03 -23.59 33.61
C SER A 42 -8.43 -22.20 33.08
N SER A 43 -7.46 -21.30 32.83
CA SER A 43 -7.76 -19.97 32.27
C SER A 43 -8.32 -20.04 30.84
N PHE A 44 -7.91 -21.04 30.06
CA PHE A 44 -8.46 -21.27 28.73
C PHE A 44 -9.90 -21.78 28.81
N PHE A 45 -10.21 -22.65 29.75
CA PHE A 45 -11.56 -23.14 30.00
C PHE A 45 -12.52 -22.01 30.38
N GLU A 46 -12.09 -21.11 31.28
CA GLU A 46 -12.88 -19.93 31.63
C GLU A 46 -13.19 -19.07 30.40
N TRP A 47 -12.17 -18.77 29.60
CA TRP A 47 -12.35 -18.06 28.35
C TRP A 47 -13.24 -18.81 27.35
N PHE A 48 -13.12 -20.13 27.24
CA PHE A 48 -13.93 -20.95 26.34
C PHE A 48 -15.43 -20.81 26.66
N ILE A 49 -15.81 -20.92 27.94
CA ILE A 49 -17.22 -20.76 28.34
C ILE A 49 -17.79 -19.39 27.96
N ASP A 50 -16.96 -18.35 28.02
CA ASP A 50 -17.41 -16.99 27.71
C ASP A 50 -17.59 -16.76 26.20
N ASN A 51 -16.83 -17.48 25.37
CA ASN A 51 -16.72 -17.21 23.93
C ASN A 51 -17.32 -18.30 23.03
N PHE A 52 -17.73 -19.43 23.60
CA PHE A 52 -18.33 -20.54 22.88
C PHE A 52 -19.69 -20.90 23.47
N SER A 53 -20.64 -21.19 22.58
CA SER A 53 -21.99 -21.60 22.96
C SER A 53 -22.38 -22.91 22.28
N SER A 54 -23.13 -23.73 23.01
CA SER A 54 -23.78 -24.90 22.42
C SER A 54 -25.18 -24.52 21.95
N GLY A 55 -25.79 -25.34 21.09
CA GLY A 55 -27.19 -25.13 20.68
C GLY A 55 -28.21 -25.14 21.83
N ILE A 56 -27.80 -25.49 23.04
CA ILE A 56 -28.61 -25.51 24.27
C ILE A 56 -28.36 -24.25 25.12
N GLY A 57 -27.45 -23.36 24.70
CA GLY A 57 -27.05 -22.15 25.39
C GLY A 57 -25.61 -22.19 25.90
N LYS A 58 -25.25 -21.16 26.68
CA LYS A 58 -23.94 -21.05 27.34
C LYS A 58 -23.85 -21.96 28.55
N LEU A 59 -22.68 -22.52 28.76
CA LEU A 59 -22.37 -23.21 30.00
C LEU A 59 -22.34 -22.21 31.15
N ASN A 60 -22.96 -22.57 32.28
CA ASN A 60 -22.84 -21.78 33.49
C ASN A 60 -21.66 -22.29 34.33
N MET A 61 -20.58 -21.51 34.33
CA MET A 61 -19.34 -21.80 35.06
C MET A 61 -19.56 -22.11 36.53
N SER A 62 -20.51 -21.44 37.20
CA SER A 62 -20.73 -21.61 38.64
C SER A 62 -21.10 -23.03 39.05
N HIS A 63 -21.75 -23.79 38.16
CA HIS A 63 -22.13 -25.17 38.42
C HIS A 63 -20.99 -26.16 38.27
N PHE A 64 -20.01 -25.85 37.41
CA PHE A 64 -18.96 -26.81 37.01
C PHE A 64 -17.55 -26.41 37.46
N LYS A 65 -17.35 -25.19 37.99
CA LYS A 65 -16.02 -24.69 38.36
C LYS A 65 -15.24 -25.65 39.27
N ARG A 66 -15.90 -26.16 40.32
CA ARG A 66 -15.28 -27.11 41.25
C ARG A 66 -14.95 -28.43 40.57
N ASP A 67 -15.86 -28.96 39.76
CA ASP A 67 -15.70 -30.27 39.12
C ASP A 67 -14.59 -30.21 38.06
N ILE A 68 -14.39 -29.06 37.44
CA ILE A 68 -13.34 -28.82 36.44
C ILE A 68 -11.98 -28.65 37.09
N LEU A 69 -11.88 -27.83 38.14
CA LEU A 69 -10.62 -27.72 38.89
C LEU A 69 -10.18 -29.09 39.39
N ARG A 70 -11.11 -29.87 39.94
CA ARG A 70 -10.82 -31.22 40.43
C ARG A 70 -10.47 -32.19 39.30
N TYR A 71 -11.11 -32.08 38.13
CA TYR A 71 -10.75 -32.86 36.96
C TYR A 71 -9.32 -32.55 36.49
N LEU A 72 -8.96 -31.26 36.42
CA LEU A 72 -7.64 -30.84 35.97
C LEU A 72 -6.54 -31.21 37.00
N GLU A 73 -6.84 -31.12 38.29
CA GLU A 73 -5.96 -31.61 39.37
C GLU A 73 -5.75 -33.13 39.25
N ASP A 74 -6.83 -33.91 39.13
CA ASP A 74 -6.77 -35.38 38.97
C ASP A 74 -6.02 -35.76 37.66
N LYS A 75 -6.14 -34.95 36.60
CA LYS A 75 -5.39 -35.10 35.32
C LYS A 75 -3.89 -34.94 35.52
N GLU A 76 -3.45 -33.94 36.28
CA GLU A 76 -2.03 -33.65 36.50
C GLU A 76 -1.33 -34.77 37.30
N ILE A 77 -2.03 -35.38 38.26
CA ILE A 77 -1.50 -36.47 39.07
C ILE A 77 -1.68 -37.87 38.44
N ASN A 78 -2.20 -37.95 37.20
CA ASN A 78 -2.56 -39.19 36.51
C ASN A 78 -3.53 -40.10 37.28
N ASP A 79 -4.38 -39.53 38.14
CA ASP A 79 -5.36 -40.26 38.98
C ASP A 79 -6.78 -40.19 38.37
N ILE A 80 -6.88 -40.02 37.05
CA ILE A 80 -8.15 -40.15 36.37
C ILE A 80 -8.47 -41.63 36.27
N ASP A 81 -9.14 -42.17 37.28
CA ASP A 81 -9.75 -43.50 37.19
C ASP A 81 -10.85 -43.47 36.10
N PRO A 82 -10.68 -44.19 34.96
CA PRO A 82 -11.66 -44.22 33.88
C PRO A 82 -12.99 -44.87 34.30
N GLU A 83 -13.01 -45.69 35.35
CA GLU A 83 -14.20 -46.40 35.82
C GLU A 83 -15.05 -45.56 36.78
N PHE A 84 -14.47 -44.57 37.46
CA PHE A 84 -15.22 -43.70 38.35
C PHE A 84 -15.92 -42.61 37.54
N GLY A 85 -17.22 -42.81 37.30
CA GLY A 85 -18.15 -41.86 36.68
C GLY A 85 -18.28 -40.47 37.36
N LYS A 86 -17.37 -40.11 38.26
CA LYS A 86 -17.22 -38.83 38.97
C LYS A 86 -17.26 -37.64 38.01
N TYR A 87 -16.65 -37.75 36.82
CA TYR A 87 -16.64 -36.69 35.81
C TYR A 87 -17.52 -36.98 34.58
N LYS A 88 -18.32 -38.06 34.59
CA LYS A 88 -19.08 -38.50 33.41
C LYS A 88 -20.01 -37.41 32.86
N ALA A 89 -20.67 -36.65 33.75
CA ALA A 89 -21.54 -35.56 33.36
C ALA A 89 -20.76 -34.39 32.75
N LEU A 90 -19.62 -34.02 33.34
CA LEU A 90 -18.72 -32.99 32.81
C LEU A 90 -18.21 -33.39 31.42
N MET A 91 -17.70 -34.62 31.27
CA MET A 91 -17.21 -35.16 30.00
C MET A 91 -18.30 -35.18 28.93
N ALA A 92 -19.51 -35.62 29.28
CA ALA A 92 -20.63 -35.65 28.34
C ALA A 92 -21.03 -34.24 27.88
N ILE A 93 -20.81 -33.22 28.70
CA ILE A 93 -21.05 -31.82 28.34
C ILE A 93 -19.93 -31.28 27.47
N LEU A 94 -18.67 -31.45 27.87
CA LEU A 94 -17.50 -30.92 27.17
C LEU A 94 -17.25 -31.58 25.81
N ASN A 95 -17.73 -32.81 25.62
CA ASN A 95 -17.71 -33.51 24.34
C ASN A 95 -18.80 -33.05 23.35
N LYS A 96 -19.73 -32.17 23.76
CA LYS A 96 -20.71 -31.62 22.83
C LYS A 96 -20.05 -30.64 21.86
N PRO A 97 -20.60 -30.45 20.65
CA PRO A 97 -20.12 -29.41 19.75
C PRO A 97 -20.50 -28.03 20.26
N TYR A 98 -19.51 -27.14 20.34
CA TYR A 98 -19.67 -25.73 20.63
C TYR A 98 -19.32 -24.90 19.41
N ARG A 99 -19.99 -23.76 19.25
CA ARG A 99 -19.71 -22.80 18.18
C ARG A 99 -19.13 -21.54 18.79
N LEU A 100 -18.24 -20.90 18.04
CA LEU A 100 -17.70 -19.61 18.41
C LEU A 100 -18.83 -18.57 18.41
N ASP A 101 -18.95 -17.81 19.49
CA ASP A 101 -19.95 -16.76 19.59
C ASP A 101 -19.64 -15.63 18.60
N GLY A 102 -20.70 -14.99 18.08
CA GLY A 102 -20.56 -13.89 17.11
C GLY A 102 -19.68 -12.73 17.58
N HIS A 103 -19.63 -12.46 18.89
CA HIS A 103 -18.71 -11.46 19.44
C HIS A 103 -17.24 -11.86 19.32
N ALA A 104 -16.92 -13.11 19.65
CA ALA A 104 -15.55 -13.63 19.54
C ALA A 104 -15.14 -13.80 18.07
N ALA A 105 -16.06 -14.26 17.22
CA ALA A 105 -15.86 -14.31 15.77
C ALA A 105 -15.52 -12.92 15.22
N LYS A 106 -16.28 -11.89 15.63
CA LYS A 106 -15.99 -10.50 15.24
C LYS A 106 -14.61 -10.05 15.71
N GLN A 107 -14.24 -10.29 16.97
CA GLN A 107 -12.93 -9.91 17.49
C GLN A 107 -11.78 -10.53 16.68
N TYR A 108 -11.96 -11.78 16.23
CA TYR A 108 -10.98 -12.44 15.38
C TYR A 108 -10.88 -11.82 13.99
N LEU A 109 -12.02 -11.49 13.36
CA LEU A 109 -12.04 -10.79 12.08
C LEU A 109 -11.39 -9.40 12.19
N ASP A 110 -11.74 -8.62 13.22
CA ASP A 110 -11.14 -7.31 13.50
C ASP A 110 -9.61 -7.44 13.67
N TYR A 111 -9.14 -8.52 14.31
CA TYR A 111 -7.70 -8.82 14.42
C TYR A 111 -7.06 -9.13 13.05
N GLN A 112 -7.72 -9.92 12.20
CA GLN A 112 -7.22 -10.21 10.85
C GLN A 112 -7.10 -8.94 10.01
N GLU A 113 -8.13 -8.09 10.00
CA GLU A 113 -8.13 -6.81 9.30
C GLU A 113 -6.99 -5.89 9.78
N LEU A 114 -6.74 -5.86 11.10
CA LEU A 114 -5.63 -5.09 11.67
C LEU A 114 -4.26 -5.63 11.22
N VAL A 115 -4.09 -6.95 11.16
CA VAL A 115 -2.86 -7.59 10.68
C VAL A 115 -2.63 -7.26 9.20
N GLU A 116 -3.65 -7.39 8.37
CA GLU A 116 -3.59 -7.06 6.94
C GLU A 116 -3.29 -5.57 6.73
N SER A 117 -3.96 -4.68 7.46
CA SER A 117 -3.72 -3.23 7.38
C SER A 117 -2.28 -2.87 7.73
N ARG A 118 -1.71 -3.50 8.77
CA ARG A 118 -0.31 -3.30 9.14
C ARG A 118 0.65 -3.79 8.06
N GLN A 119 0.34 -4.92 7.44
CA GLN A 119 1.15 -5.46 6.35
C GLN A 119 1.10 -4.54 5.12
N MET A 120 -0.09 -4.11 4.70
CA MET A 120 -0.23 -3.12 3.61
C MET A 120 0.51 -1.81 3.91
N ALA A 121 0.48 -1.33 5.15
CA ALA A 121 1.23 -0.14 5.54
C ALA A 121 2.75 -0.34 5.50
N GLN A 122 3.25 -1.54 5.83
CA GLN A 122 4.66 -1.89 5.69
C GLN A 122 5.05 -1.97 4.22
N ASP A 123 4.28 -2.66 3.39
CA ASP A 123 4.50 -2.79 1.96
C ASP A 123 4.49 -1.41 1.27
N ALA A 124 3.55 -0.53 1.65
CA ALA A 124 3.50 0.84 1.14
C ALA A 124 4.74 1.67 1.54
N ARG A 125 5.26 1.47 2.76
CA ARG A 125 6.51 2.12 3.19
C ARG A 125 7.72 1.59 2.41
N GLU A 126 7.76 0.29 2.12
CA GLU A 126 8.82 -0.31 1.31
C GLU A 126 8.77 0.18 -0.13
N ALA A 127 7.58 0.17 -0.76
CA ALA A 127 7.37 0.72 -2.10
C ALA A 127 7.75 2.21 -2.16
N SER A 128 7.42 3.00 -1.13
CA SER A 128 7.83 4.40 -1.03
C SER A 128 9.36 4.55 -0.92
N ARG A 129 10.03 3.70 -0.14
CA ARG A 129 11.50 3.68 -0.05
C ARG A 129 12.14 3.34 -1.39
N GLU A 130 11.58 2.38 -2.13
CA GLU A 130 12.05 2.02 -3.46
C GLU A 130 11.84 3.14 -4.47
N ALA A 131 10.67 3.78 -4.46
CA ALA A 131 10.36 4.94 -5.30
C ALA A 131 11.33 6.10 -5.01
N ASN A 132 11.60 6.39 -3.73
CA ASN A 132 12.58 7.40 -3.33
C ASN A 132 13.99 7.05 -3.78
N ARG A 133 14.39 5.77 -3.73
CA ARG A 133 15.69 5.32 -4.27
C ARG A 133 15.77 5.54 -5.78
N LYS A 134 14.73 5.18 -6.54
CA LYS A 134 14.67 5.42 -8.00
C LYS A 134 14.72 6.91 -8.32
N ALA A 135 13.92 7.72 -7.63
CA ALA A 135 13.91 9.17 -7.77
C ALA A 135 15.28 9.78 -7.47
N SER A 136 15.97 9.34 -6.41
CA SER A 136 17.31 9.85 -6.07
C SER A 136 18.36 9.59 -7.17
N LYS A 137 18.26 8.46 -7.89
CA LYS A 137 19.14 8.16 -9.03
C LYS A 137 18.82 9.07 -10.21
N SER A 138 17.54 9.26 -10.52
CA SER A 138 17.10 10.17 -11.59
C SER A 138 17.51 11.62 -11.32
N ILE A 139 17.39 12.10 -10.07
CA ILE A 139 17.85 13.44 -9.67
C ILE A 139 19.36 13.58 -9.88
N ARG A 140 20.16 12.59 -9.49
CA ARG A 140 21.62 12.62 -9.72
C ARG A 140 21.98 12.65 -11.20
N LEU A 141 21.27 11.89 -12.04
CA LEU A 141 21.44 11.91 -13.49
C LEU A 141 21.08 13.29 -14.09
N ALA A 142 19.98 13.88 -13.65
CA ALA A 142 19.57 15.21 -14.09
C ALA A 142 20.60 16.28 -13.72
N VAL A 143 21.13 16.25 -12.49
CA VAL A 143 22.21 17.14 -12.05
C VAL A 143 23.47 16.95 -12.91
N TRP A 144 23.86 15.70 -13.20
CA TRP A 144 24.99 15.42 -14.09
C TRP A 144 24.77 15.97 -15.51
N ALA A 145 23.56 15.82 -16.06
CA ALA A 145 23.22 16.35 -17.38
C ALA A 145 23.36 17.88 -17.41
N ILE A 146 22.87 18.59 -16.38
CA ILE A 146 23.01 20.04 -16.26
C ILE A 146 24.49 20.46 -16.22
N VAL A 147 25.32 19.76 -15.42
CA VAL A 147 26.75 20.04 -15.32
C VAL A 147 27.47 19.82 -16.65
N VAL A 148 27.17 18.71 -17.34
CA VAL A 148 27.77 18.41 -18.66
C VAL A 148 27.34 19.45 -19.69
N SER A 149 26.06 19.81 -19.75
CA SER A 149 25.57 20.85 -20.67
C SER A 149 26.24 22.21 -20.41
N ALA A 150 26.41 22.60 -19.15
CA ALA A 150 27.11 23.83 -18.79
C ALA A 150 28.59 23.78 -19.19
N ALA A 151 29.27 22.65 -18.96
CA ALA A 151 30.67 22.45 -19.34
C ALA A 151 30.85 22.51 -20.87
N VAL A 152 29.98 21.85 -21.64
CA VAL A 152 30.01 21.90 -23.11
C VAL A 152 29.77 23.33 -23.60
N GLY A 153 28.80 24.06 -23.02
CA GLY A 153 28.55 25.46 -23.37
C GLY A 153 29.77 26.35 -23.14
N LEU A 154 30.45 26.19 -22.00
CA LEU A 154 31.70 26.91 -21.70
C LEU A 154 32.84 26.50 -22.64
N PHE A 155 32.95 25.20 -22.97
CA PHE A 155 33.99 24.70 -23.87
C PHE A 155 33.80 25.21 -25.30
N SER A 156 32.55 25.31 -25.78
CA SER A 156 32.25 25.93 -27.08
C SER A 156 32.67 27.40 -27.13
N ILE A 157 32.40 28.18 -26.07
CA ILE A 157 32.85 29.58 -26.00
C ILE A 157 34.37 29.68 -26.04
N ILE A 158 35.09 28.78 -25.35
CA ILE A 158 36.56 28.75 -25.36
C ILE A 158 37.10 28.34 -26.73
N ILE A 159 36.52 27.32 -27.38
CA ILE A 159 36.92 26.91 -28.74
C ILE A 159 36.69 28.06 -29.72
N ASP A 160 35.55 28.73 -29.67
CA ASP A 160 35.27 29.89 -30.54
C ASP A 160 36.29 31.01 -30.30
N LEU A 161 36.65 31.27 -29.04
CA LEU A 161 37.67 32.27 -28.69
C LEU A 161 39.08 31.87 -29.16
N VAL A 162 39.44 30.59 -29.07
CA VAL A 162 40.73 30.05 -29.52
C VAL A 162 40.81 29.95 -31.05
N ALA A 163 39.69 29.64 -31.71
CA ALA A 163 39.58 29.66 -33.17
C ALA A 163 39.67 31.09 -33.71
N PHE A 164 39.04 32.06 -33.02
CA PHE A 164 39.14 33.48 -33.37
C PHE A 164 40.57 34.02 -33.23
N SER A 165 41.34 33.52 -32.26
CA SER A 165 42.75 33.91 -32.06
C SER A 165 43.75 33.18 -32.96
N LYS A 166 43.31 32.21 -33.78
CA LYS A 166 44.16 31.49 -34.75
C LYS A 166 43.76 31.70 -36.22
N SER A 167 42.77 32.54 -36.52
CA SER A 167 42.43 32.85 -37.92
C SER A 167 43.53 33.69 -38.59
N PRO A 168 43.96 33.32 -39.81
CA PRO A 168 44.99 34.04 -40.54
C PRO A 168 44.49 35.44 -40.94
N VAL A 169 45.41 36.41 -40.93
CA VAL A 169 45.19 37.78 -41.40
C VAL A 169 44.53 37.73 -42.79
N PRO A 170 43.34 38.32 -43.00
CA PRO A 170 42.68 38.27 -44.29
C PRO A 170 43.49 39.06 -45.33
N PRO A 171 43.79 38.50 -46.51
CA PRO A 171 44.37 39.27 -47.59
C PRO A 171 43.25 39.90 -48.43
N TYR A 172 43.44 41.19 -48.73
CA TYR A 172 42.73 42.05 -49.68
C TYR A 172 41.43 42.72 -49.25
N ASP A 173 41.56 44.04 -49.15
CA ASP A 173 40.53 45.07 -49.11
C ASP A 173 39.74 45.04 -50.43
N VAL A 174 38.66 44.26 -50.49
CA VAL A 174 37.71 44.32 -51.60
C VAL A 174 36.75 45.46 -51.30
N LYS A 175 36.93 46.57 -52.00
CA LYS A 175 36.03 47.72 -51.99
C LYS A 175 34.66 47.29 -52.53
N ILE A 176 33.77 46.86 -51.65
CA ILE A 176 32.37 46.58 -52.02
C ILE A 176 31.72 47.94 -52.30
N MET A 177 31.51 48.25 -53.57
CA MET A 177 30.55 49.30 -53.93
C MET A 177 29.16 48.78 -53.55
N GLU A 178 28.61 49.30 -52.46
CA GLU A 178 27.20 49.09 -52.11
C GLU A 178 26.32 49.58 -53.26
N ASP A 179 25.70 48.64 -53.97
CA ASP A 179 24.69 48.94 -54.98
C ASP A 179 23.37 49.32 -54.27
N LYS A 180 23.23 50.63 -54.01
CA LYS A 180 22.08 51.25 -53.33
C LYS A 180 20.73 51.06 -54.05
N THR A 181 20.72 50.51 -55.26
CA THR A 181 19.49 50.30 -56.03
C THR A 181 18.61 49.19 -55.45
N ARG A 182 19.20 48.12 -54.92
CA ARG A 182 18.45 46.98 -54.37
C ARG A 182 17.75 47.31 -53.06
N THR A 183 18.37 48.13 -52.21
CA THR A 183 17.78 48.58 -50.94
C THR A 183 16.60 49.53 -51.17
N GLN A 184 16.69 50.42 -52.17
CA GLN A 184 15.57 51.31 -52.54
C GLN A 184 14.40 50.56 -53.19
N GLN A 185 14.66 49.48 -53.94
CA GLN A 185 13.59 48.62 -54.48
C GLN A 185 12.87 47.87 -53.35
N LEU A 186 13.61 47.31 -52.38
CA LEU A 186 13.01 46.60 -51.24
C LEU A 186 12.21 47.52 -50.31
N GLU A 187 12.60 48.78 -50.15
CA GLU A 187 11.78 49.76 -49.41
C GLU A 187 10.50 50.13 -50.16
N LYS A 188 10.56 50.27 -51.49
CA LYS A 188 9.35 50.51 -52.31
C LYS A 188 8.40 49.33 -52.28
N GLU A 189 8.91 48.10 -52.41
CA GLU A 189 8.10 46.88 -52.34
C GLU A 189 7.45 46.72 -50.97
N ASN A 190 8.18 46.97 -49.88
CA ASN A 190 7.59 46.97 -48.54
C ASN A 190 6.53 48.06 -48.33
N GLY A 191 6.73 49.24 -48.94
CA GLY A 191 5.72 50.31 -48.93
C GLY A 191 4.43 49.91 -49.65
N GLN A 192 4.56 49.32 -50.84
CA GLN A 192 3.43 48.87 -51.65
C GLN A 192 2.66 47.73 -50.97
N LEU A 193 3.38 46.75 -50.40
CA LEU A 193 2.76 45.64 -49.67
C LEU A 193 1.98 46.11 -48.43
N LYS A 194 2.47 47.14 -47.72
CA LYS A 194 1.72 47.73 -46.60
C LYS A 194 0.45 48.44 -47.05
N GLU A 195 0.48 49.12 -48.19
CA GLU A 195 -0.68 49.81 -48.75
C GLU A 195 -1.74 48.82 -49.26
N GLU A 196 -1.31 47.71 -49.89
CA GLU A 196 -2.21 46.62 -50.28
C GLU A 196 -2.86 45.94 -49.08
N LEU A 197 -2.09 45.72 -48.00
CA LEU A 197 -2.59 45.10 -46.78
C LEU A 197 -3.62 46.00 -46.09
N TYR A 198 -3.35 47.31 -46.03
CA TYR A 198 -4.32 48.29 -45.51
C TYR A 198 -5.61 48.36 -46.35
N ARG A 199 -5.49 48.25 -47.68
CA ARG A 199 -6.66 48.24 -48.57
C ARG A 199 -7.50 46.96 -48.41
N ALA A 200 -6.84 45.82 -48.21
CA ALA A 200 -7.50 44.55 -47.95
C ALA A 200 -8.23 44.56 -46.60
N GLU A 201 -7.64 45.15 -45.56
CA GLU A 201 -8.30 45.33 -44.25
C GLU A 201 -9.55 46.20 -44.36
N MET A 202 -9.49 47.34 -45.05
CA MET A 202 -10.68 48.17 -45.26
C MET A 202 -11.78 47.45 -46.06
N MET A 203 -11.42 46.65 -47.08
CA MET A 203 -12.40 45.86 -47.83
C MET A 203 -13.09 44.80 -46.95
N LEU A 204 -12.34 44.15 -46.06
CA LEU A 204 -12.92 43.22 -45.09
C LEU A 204 -13.84 43.93 -44.09
N GLU A 205 -13.44 45.10 -43.59
CA GLU A 205 -14.24 45.87 -42.65
C GLU A 205 -15.57 46.34 -43.28
N THR A 206 -15.55 46.78 -44.55
CA THR A 206 -16.77 47.14 -45.29
C THR A 206 -17.71 45.95 -45.55
N GLN A 207 -17.16 44.76 -45.86
CA GLN A 207 -17.97 43.55 -46.02
C GLN A 207 -18.57 43.06 -44.70
N VAL A 208 -17.84 43.22 -43.59
CA VAL A 208 -18.34 42.88 -42.26
C VAL A 208 -19.46 43.86 -41.86
N SER A 209 -19.31 45.16 -42.12
CA SER A 209 -20.36 46.14 -41.83
C SER A 209 -21.63 45.94 -42.67
N ASP A 210 -21.51 45.59 -43.96
CA ASP A 210 -22.66 45.34 -44.84
C ASP A 210 -23.40 44.04 -44.49
N SER A 211 -22.70 43.06 -43.89
CA SER A 211 -23.30 41.78 -43.44
C SER A 211 -24.06 41.87 -42.11
N ILE A 212 -23.92 42.99 -41.38
CA ILE A 212 -24.59 43.24 -40.08
C ILE A 212 -25.86 44.12 -40.26
N SER A 213 -26.04 44.75 -41.43
CA SER A 213 -27.16 45.67 -41.71
C SER A 213 -28.23 45.16 -42.69
N ASN A 214 -28.37 43.83 -42.88
CA ASN A 214 -29.51 43.18 -43.56
C ASN A 214 -30.18 42.14 -42.67
#